data_AF-A0A838JGT7-F1
#
_entry.id   AF-A0A838JGT7-F1
#
_cell.length_a   1.000
_cell.length_b   1.000
_cell.length_c   1.000
_cell.angle_alpha   90.00
_cell.angle_beta   90.00
_cell.angle_gamma   90.00
#
_symmetry.space_group_name_H-M   'P 1'
#
loop_
_entity.id
_entity.type
_entity.pdbx_description
1 polymer ?
#
loop_
_entity_poly.entity_id
_entity_poly.type
_entity_poly.pdbx_seq_one_letter_code
_entity_poly.pdbx_strand_id
1 'polypeptide(L)'
;VPVSGLNYWLVGRAAPNSRSDENFRPDGLLESLEQDGWLIRYTDYMQSGGMQLPRRLVLGQGDLEIRVAVDRWTIPEENAP
;
A
#
# COMPACT_ATOMS: atom_id res chain seq x y z
N VAL A 1 -19.59 -0.53 -1.29
CA VAL A 1 -18.27 0.09 -1.58
C VAL A 1 -17.41 -0.97 -2.24
N PRO A 2 -17.05 -0.87 -3.52
CA PRO A 2 -16.07 -1.77 -4.08
C PRO A 2 -14.70 -1.35 -3.55
N VAL A 3 -14.01 -2.26 -2.87
CA VAL A 3 -12.64 -2.07 -2.36
C VAL A 3 -11.62 -2.19 -3.51
N SER A 4 -11.96 -1.70 -4.70
CA SER A 4 -11.21 -1.94 -5.94
C SER A 4 -9.78 -1.39 -5.90
N GLY A 5 -9.53 -0.36 -5.07
CA GLY A 5 -8.20 0.18 -4.82
C GLY A 5 -7.34 -0.67 -3.89
N LEU A 6 -7.92 -1.59 -3.10
CA LEU A 6 -7.20 -2.31 -2.04
C LEU A 6 -5.96 -3.03 -2.56
N ASN A 7 -6.06 -3.72 -3.69
CA ASN A 7 -4.94 -4.46 -4.27
C ASN A 7 -3.77 -3.54 -4.65
N TYR A 8 -4.04 -2.29 -5.02
CA TYR A 8 -3.01 -1.29 -5.32
C TYR A 8 -2.41 -0.74 -4.02
N TRP A 9 -3.24 -0.39 -3.05
CA TRP A 9 -2.80 0.18 -1.78
C TRP A 9 -1.97 -0.82 -0.96
N LEU A 10 -2.29 -2.12 -1.01
CA LEU A 10 -1.51 -3.16 -0.34
C LEU A 10 -0.04 -3.19 -0.77
N VAL A 11 0.26 -2.76 -2.01
CA VAL A 11 1.62 -2.69 -2.55
C VAL A 11 2.17 -1.27 -2.63
N GLY A 12 1.54 -0.31 -1.95
CA GLY A 12 2.03 1.07 -1.89
C GLY A 12 1.79 1.89 -3.17
N ARG A 13 0.72 1.59 -3.92
CA ARG A 13 0.40 2.28 -5.17
C ARG A 13 -1.01 2.88 -5.13
N ALA A 14 -1.17 4.06 -5.73
CA ALA A 14 -2.48 4.58 -6.07
C ALA A 14 -3.16 3.72 -7.14
N ALA A 15 -4.49 3.61 -7.05
CA ALA A 15 -5.30 3.08 -8.13
C ALA A 15 -5.23 4.04 -9.35
N PRO A 16 -5.17 3.52 -10.59
CA PRO A 16 -4.87 4.31 -11.78
C PRO A 16 -6.02 5.23 -12.25
N ASN A 17 -7.25 4.99 -11.80
CA ASN A 17 -8.45 5.63 -12.33
C ASN A 17 -9.01 6.76 -11.46
N SER A 18 -8.34 7.09 -10.35
CA SER A 18 -8.75 8.15 -9.43
C SER A 18 -7.55 8.94 -8.95
N ARG A 19 -7.79 10.20 -8.54
CA ARG A 19 -6.73 11.05 -7.99
C ARG A 19 -6.33 10.54 -6.62
N SER A 20 -5.02 10.53 -6.36
CA SER A 20 -4.43 10.29 -5.05
C SER A 20 -3.78 11.56 -4.52
N ASP A 21 -3.77 11.70 -3.20
CA ASP A 21 -2.81 12.54 -2.47
C ASP A 21 -1.81 11.61 -1.78
N GLU A 22 -0.52 11.80 -2.06
CA GLU A 22 0.56 10.92 -1.64
C GLU A 22 1.59 11.72 -0.85
N ASN A 23 1.82 11.32 0.40
CA ASN A 23 2.87 11.89 1.22
C ASN A 23 4.01 10.88 1.37
N PHE A 24 5.25 11.34 1.21
CA PHE A 24 6.44 10.50 1.29
C PHE A 24 7.31 10.91 2.49
N ARG A 25 7.92 9.90 3.11
CA ARG A 25 8.96 10.07 4.13
C ARG A 25 10.24 10.64 3.52
N PRO A 26 11.18 11.16 4.35
CA PRO A 26 12.49 11.61 3.88
C PRO A 26 13.34 10.55 3.17
N ASP A 27 13.09 9.27 3.44
CA ASP A 27 13.73 8.12 2.78
C ASP A 27 13.08 7.74 1.44
N GLY A 28 12.06 8.49 1.00
CA GLY A 28 11.34 8.27 -0.26
C GLY A 28 10.26 7.19 -0.19
N LEU A 29 10.01 6.59 0.98
CA LEU A 29 8.93 5.62 1.14
C LEU A 29 7.59 6.33 1.35
N LEU A 30 6.52 5.76 0.78
CA LEU A 30 5.17 6.30 0.91
C LEU A 30 4.75 6.25 2.39
N GLU A 31 4.40 7.38 2.98
CA GLU A 31 3.96 7.49 4.37
C GLU A 31 2.44 7.34 4.47
N SER A 32 1.74 8.06 3.61
CA SER A 32 0.29 8.02 3.52
C SER A 32 -0.21 8.23 2.10
N LEU A 33 -1.37 7.64 1.82
CA LEU A 33 -2.10 7.82 0.58
C LEU A 33 -3.56 8.09 0.90
N GLU A 34 -4.11 9.16 0.36
CA GLU A 34 -5.54 9.44 0.38
C GLU A 34 -6.12 9.28 -1.02
N GLN A 35 -7.12 8.41 -1.17
CA GLN A 35 -7.76 8.15 -2.46
C GLN A 35 -9.17 7.59 -2.27
N ASP A 36 -10.14 8.09 -3.04
CA ASP A 36 -11.53 7.62 -3.01
C ASP A 36 -12.17 7.60 -1.61
N GLY A 37 -11.78 8.58 -0.76
CA GLY A 37 -12.23 8.71 0.63
C GLY A 37 -11.55 7.76 1.61
N TRP A 38 -10.57 6.99 1.17
CA TRP A 38 -9.73 6.15 2.03
C TRP A 38 -8.47 6.89 2.44
N LEU A 39 -8.13 6.80 3.72
CA LEU A 39 -6.82 7.16 4.24
C LEU A 39 -6.01 5.90 4.52
N ILE A 40 -4.88 5.74 3.85
CA ILE A 40 -3.95 4.63 4.03
C ILE A 40 -2.70 5.17 4.70
N ARG A 41 -2.29 4.54 5.81
CA ARG A 41 -1.05 4.85 6.53
C ARG A 41 -0.12 3.66 6.46
N TYR A 42 1.08 3.86 5.92
CA TYR A 42 2.11 2.84 5.81
C TYR A 42 3.06 2.97 7.00
N THR A 43 2.91 2.05 7.95
CA THR A 43 3.58 2.15 9.26
C THR A 43 4.88 1.37 9.33
N ASP A 44 5.07 0.40 8.44
CA ASP A 44 6.28 -0.43 8.40
C ASP A 44 6.52 -0.97 6.98
N TYR A 45 7.78 -1.18 6.64
CA TYR A 45 8.25 -1.69 5.36
C TYR A 45 9.21 -2.87 5.56
N MET A 46 9.27 -3.77 4.59
CA MET A 46 10.25 -4.85 4.55
C MET A 46 10.91 -4.94 3.18
N GLN A 47 12.17 -5.39 3.17
CA GLN A 47 12.86 -5.68 1.93
C GLN A 47 12.50 -7.09 1.43
N SER A 48 12.09 -7.20 0.17
CA SER A 48 11.80 -8.47 -0.50
C SER A 48 12.17 -8.36 -1.96
N GLY A 49 12.94 -9.32 -2.50
CA GLY A 49 13.34 -9.34 -3.91
C GLY A 49 13.93 -8.02 -4.43
N GLY A 50 14.72 -7.31 -3.60
CA GLY A 50 15.33 -6.02 -3.95
C GLY A 50 14.41 -4.80 -3.83
N MET A 51 13.12 -4.98 -3.51
CA MET A 51 12.13 -3.91 -3.35
C MET A 51 11.80 -3.67 -1.87
N GLN A 52 11.43 -2.43 -1.53
CA GLN A 52 10.80 -2.09 -0.25
C GLN A 52 9.28 -2.21 -0.42
N LEU A 53 8.68 -3.12 0.34
CA LEU A 53 7.24 -3.38 0.28
C LEU A 53 6.58 -3.14 1.64
N PRO A 54 5.34 -2.65 1.69
CA PRO A 54 4.62 -2.46 2.94
C PRO A 54 4.58 -3.75 3.78
N ARG A 55 5.00 -3.66 5.03
CA ARG A 55 4.87 -4.75 6.01
C ARG A 55 3.63 -4.55 6.89
N ARG A 56 3.32 -3.30 7.23
CA ARG A 56 2.13 -2.95 8.03
C ARG A 56 1.49 -1.69 7.52
N LEU A 57 0.18 -1.74 7.32
CA LEU A 57 -0.61 -0.59 6.95
C LEU A 57 -1.98 -0.58 7.64
N VAL A 58 -2.53 0.62 7.80
CA VAL A 58 -3.88 0.85 8.31
C VAL A 58 -4.66 1.64 7.27
N LEU A 59 -5.86 1.16 6.93
CA LEU A 59 -6.77 1.83 6.00
C LEU A 59 -8.01 2.26 6.76
N GLY A 60 -8.44 3.51 6.58
CA GLY A 60 -9.65 4.04 7.20
C GLY A 60 -10.60 4.65 6.17
N GLN A 61 -11.90 4.40 6.33
CA GLN A 61 -12.96 5.11 5.61
C GLN A 61 -14.18 5.26 6.54
N GLY A 62 -14.48 6.50 6.97
CA GLY A 62 -15.53 6.73 7.97
C GLY A 62 -15.22 5.96 9.26
N ASP A 63 -16.16 5.14 9.72
CA ASP A 63 -16.00 4.31 10.93
C ASP A 63 -15.32 2.95 10.66
N LEU A 64 -15.03 2.62 9.40
CA LEU A 64 -14.37 1.38 9.02
C LEU A 64 -12.85 1.54 9.12
N GLU A 65 -12.20 0.64 9.87
CA GLU A 65 -10.74 0.54 9.94
C GLU A 65 -10.28 -0.89 9.61
N ILE A 66 -9.30 -1.01 8.72
CA ILE A 66 -8.67 -2.27 8.33
C ILE A 66 -7.19 -2.19 8.67
N ARG A 67 -6.70 -3.17 9.44
CA ARG A 67 -5.27 -3.30 9.75
C ARG A 67 -4.70 -4.50 9.01
N VAL A 68 -3.59 -4.30 8.30
CA VAL A 68 -2.93 -5.33 7.54
C VAL A 68 -1.52 -5.52 8.07
N ALA A 69 -1.15 -6.76 8.33
CA ALA A 69 0.22 -7.18 8.59
C ALA A 69 0.59 -8.26 7.58
N VAL A 70 1.68 -8.04 6.86
CA VAL A 70 2.21 -8.99 5.88
C VAL A 70 3.40 -9.69 6.50
N ASP A 71 3.34 -11.02 6.57
CA ASP A 71 4.44 -11.83 7.10
C ASP A 71 5.53 -12.07 6.06
N ARG A 72 5.13 -12.24 4.78
CA ARG A 72 6.05 -12.49 3.68
C ARG A 72 5.47 -12.00 2.35
N TRP A 73 6.31 -11.33 1.58
CA TRP A 73 6.08 -11.09 0.15
C TRP A 73 6.75 -12.17 -0.68
N THR A 74 6.05 -12.65 -1.71
CA THR A 74 6.62 -13.50 -2.76
C THR A 74 6.55 -12.72 -4.04
N ILE A 75 7.71 -12.39 -4.60
CA ILE A 75 7.80 -11.63 -5.85
C ILE A 75 7.96 -12.65 -6.97
N PRO A 76 7.07 -12.65 -7.99
CA PRO A 76 7.26 -13.48 -9.16
C PRO A 76 8.62 -13.18 -9.78
N GLU A 77 9.43 -14.20 -10.05
CA GLU A 77 10.65 -14.00 -10.83
C GLU A 77 10.24 -13.55 -12.24
N GLU A 78 10.82 -12.45 -12.74
CA GLU A 78 10.53 -11.89 -14.08
C GLU A 78 10.93 -12.84 -15.23
N ASN A 79 11.48 -14.02 -14.91
CA ASN A 79 11.86 -15.06 -15.86
C ASN A 79 11.44 -16.45 -15.34
N ALA A 80 10.13 -16.72 -15.27
CA ALA A 80 9.65 -18.10 -15.30
C ALA A 80 9.48 -18.51 -16.79
N PRO A 81 10.05 -19.64 -17.25
CA PRO A 81 10.00 -20.07 -18.65
C PRO A 81 8.57 -20.34 -19.16
#